data_AF-T1AU50-F1
#
_entry.id   AF-T1AU50-F1
#
_cell.length_a   1.000
_cell.length_b   1.000
_cell.length_c   1.000
_cell.angle_alpha   90.00
_cell.angle_beta   90.00
_cell.angle_gamma   90.00
#
_symmetry.space_group_name_H-M   'P 1'
#
loop_
_entity.id
_entity.type
_entity.pdbx_description
1 polymer ?
#
loop_
_entity_poly.entity_id
_entity_poly.type
_entity_poly.pdbx_seq_one_letter_code
_entity_poly.pdbx_strand_id
1 'polypeptide(L)'
;MTHCSEIDPSVTAAFPASLTGLATATRHHRLAVVKAFLRWAAQAGWCDSTCAALVTPGRRVRRATAPTWSEDDCRKLLSSAETWRDRALLWALTSTGARIGEVVHATVGDFDGQTLRLSGKTGTRSVPLSPDARDAVNWYL
;
A
#
# COMPACT_ATOMS: atom_id res chain seq x y z
N MET A 1 -34.36 -5.51 -2.44
CA MET A 1 -33.24 -4.70 -2.98
C MET A 1 -33.60 -3.24 -2.76
N THR A 2 -33.45 -2.74 -1.53
CA THR A 2 -34.25 -1.60 -1.06
C THR A 2 -33.41 -0.58 -0.29
N HIS A 3 -32.30 -0.09 -0.87
CA HIS A 3 -31.50 0.99 -0.27
C HIS A 3 -30.88 1.98 -1.28
N CYS A 4 -31.24 1.91 -2.57
CA CYS A 4 -30.64 2.79 -3.59
C CYS A 4 -31.38 4.12 -3.80
N SER A 5 -32.58 4.27 -3.23
CA SER A 5 -33.36 5.53 -3.29
C SER A 5 -32.77 6.68 -2.48
N GLU A 6 -31.64 6.47 -1.79
CA GLU A 6 -31.01 7.46 -0.91
C GLU A 6 -29.83 8.22 -1.57
N ILE A 7 -29.42 7.84 -2.80
CA ILE A 7 -28.34 8.53 -3.51
C ILE A 7 -28.91 9.71 -4.30
N ASP A 8 -29.10 10.82 -3.60
CA ASP A 8 -29.61 12.08 -4.13
C ASP A 8 -28.47 13.12 -4.35
N PRO A 9 -28.62 14.05 -5.32
CA PRO A 9 -27.68 15.16 -5.52
C PRO A 9 -27.32 15.95 -4.26
N SER A 10 -28.27 16.16 -3.33
CA SER A 10 -28.05 16.92 -2.09
C SER A 10 -27.02 16.25 -1.17
N VAL A 11 -27.17 14.95 -0.91
CA VAL A 11 -26.22 14.14 -0.11
C VAL A 11 -24.86 14.12 -0.78
N THR A 12 -24.86 13.99 -2.11
CA THR A 12 -23.64 13.90 -2.91
C THR A 12 -22.86 15.22 -2.90
N ALA A 13 -23.54 16.37 -2.95
CA ALA A 13 -22.93 17.69 -2.86
C ALA A 13 -22.34 17.98 -1.47
N ALA A 14 -22.90 17.40 -0.40
CA ALA A 14 -22.40 17.58 0.96
C ALA A 14 -21.14 16.75 1.27
N PHE A 15 -20.93 15.63 0.55
CA PHE A 15 -19.84 14.69 0.83
C PHE A 15 -18.43 15.32 0.86
N PRO A 16 -18.02 16.22 -0.05
CA PRO A 16 -16.70 16.84 0.02
C PRO A 16 -16.42 17.62 1.33
N ALA A 17 -17.47 18.20 1.93
CA ALA A 17 -17.37 18.95 3.19
C ALA A 17 -17.22 18.03 4.42
N SER A 18 -17.72 16.79 4.35
CA SER A 18 -17.55 15.79 5.42
C SER A 18 -16.09 15.28 5.53
N LEU A 19 -15.25 15.58 4.53
CA LEU A 19 -13.85 15.20 4.48
C LEU A 19 -12.90 16.27 5.06
N THR A 20 -13.42 17.25 5.78
CA THR A 20 -12.62 18.25 6.50
C THR A 20 -11.71 17.59 7.54
N GLY A 21 -10.54 18.20 7.80
CA GLY A 21 -9.53 17.66 8.72
C GLY A 21 -8.68 16.49 8.18
N LEU A 22 -9.06 15.87 7.06
CA LEU A 22 -8.26 14.79 6.45
C LEU A 22 -7.10 15.34 5.60
N ALA A 23 -6.00 14.59 5.58
CA ALA A 23 -4.87 14.86 4.68
C ALA A 23 -5.33 14.94 3.21
N THR A 24 -4.73 15.84 2.42
CA THR A 24 -5.12 16.11 1.03
C THR A 24 -5.12 14.84 0.15
N ALA A 25 -4.14 13.95 0.34
CA ALA A 25 -4.08 12.68 -0.38
C ALA A 25 -5.28 11.76 -0.05
N THR A 26 -5.66 11.70 1.23
CA THR A 26 -6.81 10.93 1.70
C THR A 26 -8.12 11.50 1.16
N ARG A 27 -8.29 12.82 1.20
CA ARG A 27 -9.46 13.51 0.63
C ARG A 27 -9.60 13.20 -0.85
N HIS A 28 -8.52 13.38 -1.62
CA HIS A 28 -8.50 13.07 -3.04
C HIS A 28 -8.89 11.61 -3.32
N HIS A 29 -8.30 10.65 -2.59
CA HIS A 29 -8.61 9.23 -2.79
C HIS A 29 -10.07 8.91 -2.53
N ARG A 30 -10.64 9.39 -1.42
CA ARG A 30 -12.06 9.17 -1.08
C ARG A 30 -13.00 9.78 -2.13
N LEU A 31 -12.73 11.01 -2.56
CA LEU A 31 -13.51 11.65 -3.64
C LEU A 31 -13.41 10.85 -4.95
N ALA A 32 -12.24 10.31 -5.28
CA ALA A 32 -12.05 9.54 -6.51
C ALA A 32 -12.83 8.21 -6.47
N VAL A 33 -12.79 7.50 -5.34
CA VAL A 33 -13.55 6.25 -5.13
C VAL A 33 -15.05 6.52 -5.18
N VAL A 34 -15.54 7.55 -4.48
CA VAL A 34 -16.96 7.89 -4.48
C VAL A 34 -17.42 8.33 -5.87
N LYS A 35 -16.64 9.15 -6.60
CA LYS A 35 -16.96 9.50 -7.99
C LYS A 35 -17.05 8.26 -8.89
N ALA A 36 -16.12 7.32 -8.76
CA ALA A 36 -16.14 6.07 -9.52
C ALA A 36 -17.39 5.24 -9.21
N PHE A 37 -17.73 5.10 -7.92
CA PHE A 37 -18.95 4.43 -7.47
C PHE A 37 -20.22 5.10 -8.03
N LEU A 38 -20.33 6.43 -7.94
CA LEU A 38 -21.50 7.18 -8.45
C LEU A 38 -21.65 7.06 -9.98
N ARG A 39 -20.53 7.00 -10.73
CA ARG A 39 -20.58 6.75 -12.18
C ARG A 39 -21.15 5.37 -12.48
N TRP A 40 -20.70 4.35 -11.74
CA TRP A 40 -21.24 3.01 -11.87
C TRP A 40 -22.72 2.95 -11.43
N ALA A 41 -23.08 3.60 -10.33
CA ALA A 41 -24.45 3.63 -9.80
C ALA A 41 -25.41 4.29 -10.80
N ALA A 42 -24.99 5.38 -11.45
CA ALA A 42 -25.78 6.00 -12.52
C ALA A 42 -25.97 5.07 -13.73
N GLN A 43 -24.93 4.33 -14.13
CA GLN A 43 -25.04 3.32 -15.21
C GLN A 43 -25.98 2.16 -14.83
N ALA A 44 -26.02 1.79 -13.55
CA ALA A 44 -26.91 0.78 -13.01
C ALA A 44 -28.36 1.29 -12.80
N GLY A 45 -28.63 2.58 -13.07
CA GLY A 45 -29.94 3.20 -12.87
C GLY A 45 -30.28 3.51 -11.40
N TRP A 46 -29.28 3.54 -10.52
CA TRP A 46 -29.48 3.73 -9.08
C TRP A 46 -29.52 5.20 -8.66
N CYS A 47 -28.95 6.10 -9.46
CA CYS A 47 -29.00 7.54 -9.23
C CYS A 47 -28.90 8.30 -10.55
N ASP A 48 -29.16 9.61 -10.50
CA ASP A 48 -28.93 10.47 -11.65
C ASP A 48 -27.42 10.67 -11.93
N SER A 49 -27.07 10.83 -13.21
CA SER A 49 -25.68 11.04 -13.65
C SER A 49 -25.03 12.30 -13.06
N THR A 50 -25.82 13.30 -12.69
CA THR A 50 -25.38 14.55 -12.03
C THR A 50 -24.73 14.30 -10.67
N CYS A 51 -25.08 13.21 -9.96
CA CYS A 51 -24.48 12.87 -8.67
C CYS A 51 -22.95 12.75 -8.82
N ALA A 52 -22.47 12.04 -9.84
CA ALA A 52 -21.04 11.89 -10.08
C ALA A 52 -20.35 13.22 -10.48
N ALA A 53 -21.08 14.18 -11.05
CA ALA A 53 -20.54 15.48 -11.44
C ALA A 53 -20.27 16.38 -10.22
N LEU A 54 -21.10 16.25 -9.18
CA LEU A 54 -20.99 17.01 -7.92
C LEU A 54 -19.77 16.61 -7.07
N VAL A 55 -19.23 15.41 -7.28
CA VAL A 55 -18.00 14.95 -6.64
C VAL A 55 -16.83 15.09 -7.61
N THR A 56 -15.92 16.02 -7.32
CA THR A 56 -14.70 16.18 -8.12
C THR A 56 -13.47 16.11 -7.22
N PRO A 57 -12.62 15.07 -7.38
CA PRO A 57 -11.31 15.05 -6.76
C PRO A 57 -10.53 16.28 -7.23
N GLY A 58 -9.98 17.05 -6.29
CA GLY A 58 -9.09 18.16 -6.63
C GLY A 58 -7.82 17.68 -7.35
N ARG A 59 -6.94 18.61 -7.74
CA ARG A 59 -5.67 18.26 -8.38
C ARG A 59 -4.88 17.30 -7.49
N ARG A 60 -4.44 16.17 -8.05
CA ARG A 60 -3.56 15.23 -7.36
C ARG A 60 -2.30 15.96 -6.92
N VAL A 61 -2.16 16.17 -5.62
CA VAL A 61 -0.90 16.68 -5.07
C VAL A 61 0.15 15.62 -5.31
N ARG A 62 1.19 15.95 -6.09
CA ARG A 62 2.35 15.08 -6.27
C ARG A 62 2.96 14.91 -4.88
N ARG A 63 2.85 13.71 -4.32
CA ARG A 63 3.55 13.38 -3.08
C ARG A 63 5.04 13.60 -3.36
N ALA A 64 5.77 14.22 -2.43
CA ALA A 64 7.22 14.17 -2.49
C ALA A 64 7.61 12.70 -2.66
N THR A 65 8.51 12.42 -3.61
CA THR A 65 9.15 11.10 -3.68
C THR A 65 9.68 10.78 -2.30
N ALA A 66 9.39 9.57 -1.80
CA ALA A 66 9.97 9.13 -0.55
C ALA A 66 11.48 9.35 -0.61
N PRO A 67 12.12 9.85 0.47
CA PRO A 67 13.55 10.07 0.46
C PRO A 67 14.24 8.76 0.06
N THR A 68 15.14 8.84 -0.90
CA THR A 68 16.08 7.74 -1.18
C THR A 68 17.04 7.65 -0.01
N TRP A 69 17.25 6.44 0.49
CA TRP A 69 18.12 6.20 1.63
C TRP A 69 19.57 6.16 1.14
N SER A 70 20.47 6.82 1.86
CA SER A 70 21.89 6.62 1.64
C SER A 70 22.32 5.24 2.15
N GLU A 71 23.47 4.77 1.70
CA GLU A 71 24.04 3.52 2.22
C GLU A 71 24.28 3.60 3.74
N ASP A 72 24.67 4.78 4.26
CA ASP A 72 24.83 5.01 5.70
C ASP A 72 23.52 4.93 6.48
N ASP A 73 22.42 5.44 5.92
CA ASP A 73 21.11 5.33 6.56
C ASP A 73 20.66 3.86 6.64
N CYS A 74 20.92 3.08 5.58
CA CYS A 74 20.67 1.63 5.58
C CYS A 74 21.51 0.92 6.64
N ARG A 75 22.80 1.24 6.76
CA ARG A 75 23.68 0.67 7.79
C ARG A 75 23.20 1.01 9.20
N LYS A 76 22.82 2.26 9.44
CA LYS A 76 22.26 2.71 10.74
C LYS A 76 20.99 1.93 11.09
N LEU A 77 20.08 1.77 10.14
CA LEU A 77 18.84 1.00 10.34
C LEU A 77 19.14 -0.48 10.65
N LEU A 78 20.05 -1.11 9.91
CA LEU A 78 20.44 -2.50 10.16
C LEU A 78 21.12 -2.65 11.54
N SER A 79 21.88 -1.65 11.97
CA SER A 79 22.53 -1.64 13.28
C SER A 79 21.57 -1.39 14.45
N SER A 80 20.41 -0.78 14.21
CA SER A 80 19.41 -0.53 15.25
C SER A 80 18.50 -1.73 15.55
N ALA A 81 18.66 -2.86 14.84
CA ALA A 81 17.90 -4.07 15.13
C ALA A 81 18.40 -4.71 16.44
N GLU A 82 17.50 -4.82 17.42
CA GLU A 82 17.80 -5.40 18.74
C GLU A 82 17.66 -6.93 18.75
N THR A 83 16.78 -7.48 17.93
CA THR A 83 16.49 -8.93 17.89
C THR A 83 17.01 -9.57 16.60
N TRP A 84 17.32 -10.87 16.66
CA TRP A 84 17.68 -11.66 15.47
C TRP A 84 16.56 -11.64 14.42
N ARG A 85 15.30 -11.62 14.87
CA ARG A 85 14.13 -11.48 13.99
C ARG A 85 14.15 -10.17 13.21
N ASP A 86 14.34 -9.04 13.90
CA ASP A 86 14.34 -7.73 13.26
C ASP A 86 15.53 -7.59 12.32
N ARG A 87 16.69 -8.13 12.72
CA ARG A 87 17.89 -8.15 11.89
C ARG A 87 17.66 -8.94 10.61
N ALA A 88 17.11 -10.15 10.70
CA ALA A 88 16.75 -10.97 9.54
C ALA A 88 15.72 -10.27 8.63
N LEU A 89 14.69 -9.65 9.22
CA LEU A 89 13.65 -8.92 8.48
C LEU A 89 14.23 -7.73 7.70
N LEU A 90 15.03 -6.89 8.36
CA LEU A 90 15.63 -5.72 7.72
C LEU A 90 16.60 -6.13 6.62
N TRP A 91 17.44 -7.14 6.86
CA TRP A 91 18.35 -7.65 5.82
C TRP A 91 17.60 -8.25 4.63
N ALA A 92 16.53 -9.01 4.86
CA ALA A 92 15.72 -9.54 3.77
C ALA A 92 15.08 -8.40 2.95
N LEU A 93 14.58 -7.35 3.59
CA LEU A 93 13.99 -6.19 2.91
C LEU A 93 15.03 -5.40 2.10
N THR A 94 16.18 -5.09 2.70
CA THR A 94 17.23 -4.29 2.04
C THR A 94 17.93 -5.08 0.93
N SER A 95 18.10 -6.40 1.10
CA SER A 95 18.76 -7.25 0.09
C SER A 95 17.86 -7.56 -1.11
N THR A 96 16.54 -7.68 -0.93
CA THR A 96 15.64 -8.16 -2.01
C THR A 96 14.81 -7.06 -2.66
N GLY A 97 14.66 -5.91 -2.01
CA GLY A 97 13.71 -4.87 -2.43
C GLY A 97 12.25 -5.35 -2.39
N ALA A 98 11.96 -6.42 -1.65
CA ALA A 98 10.62 -6.97 -1.51
C ALA A 98 9.67 -6.02 -0.80
N ARG A 99 8.36 -6.20 -1.04
CA ARG A 99 7.35 -5.52 -0.22
C ARG A 99 7.38 -6.14 1.17
N ILE A 100 7.16 -5.31 2.20
CA ILE A 100 7.08 -5.80 3.60
C ILE A 100 6.11 -6.98 3.74
N GLY A 101 4.95 -6.90 3.07
CA GLY A 101 3.97 -7.98 3.04
C GLY A 101 4.49 -9.30 2.46
N GLU A 102 5.40 -9.27 1.48
CA GLU A 102 5.97 -10.49 0.91
C GLU A 102 6.94 -11.15 1.90
N VAL A 103 7.74 -10.36 2.62
CA VAL A 103 8.72 -10.89 3.59
C VAL A 103 8.06 -11.40 4.86
N VAL A 104 7.09 -10.68 5.42
CA VAL A 104 6.44 -11.10 6.69
C VAL A 104 5.54 -12.33 6.54
N HIS A 105 5.14 -12.68 5.32
CA HIS A 105 4.41 -13.90 5.02
C HIS A 105 5.32 -15.05 4.54
N ALA A 106 6.62 -14.80 4.34
CA ALA A 106 7.55 -15.85 3.98
C ALA A 106 7.68 -16.87 5.13
N THR A 107 7.74 -18.14 4.76
CA THR A 107 7.92 -19.25 5.70
C THR A 107 9.33 -19.82 5.59
N VAL A 108 9.73 -20.66 6.55
CA VAL A 108 11.04 -21.34 6.50
C VAL A 108 11.19 -22.14 5.19
N GLY A 109 10.12 -22.73 4.68
CA GLY A 109 10.12 -23.48 3.41
C GLY A 109 10.25 -22.63 2.15
N ASP A 110 10.25 -21.30 2.28
CA ASP A 110 10.52 -20.36 1.19
C ASP A 110 11.98 -19.93 1.11
N PHE A 111 12.82 -20.32 2.08
CA PHE A 111 14.24 -20.03 2.09
C PHE A 111 15.05 -21.32 1.86
N ASP A 112 15.93 -21.30 0.86
CA ASP A 112 16.76 -22.45 0.49
C ASP A 112 18.24 -22.31 0.94
N GLY A 113 18.53 -21.33 1.80
CA GLY A 113 19.89 -20.99 2.22
C GLY A 113 20.57 -19.92 1.36
N GLN A 114 20.08 -19.68 0.13
CA GLN A 114 20.66 -18.71 -0.81
C GLN A 114 19.66 -17.72 -1.39
N THR A 115 18.44 -18.18 -1.63
CA THR A 115 17.36 -17.42 -2.22
C THR A 115 16.12 -17.45 -1.33
N LEU A 116 15.36 -16.36 -1.38
CA LEU A 116 14.07 -16.25 -0.74
C LEU A 116 12.98 -16.26 -1.81
N ARG A 117 12.07 -17.23 -1.73
CA ARG A 117 10.89 -17.32 -2.60
C ARG A 117 9.81 -16.38 -2.09
N LEU A 118 9.53 -15.35 -2.87
CA LEU A 118 8.57 -14.30 -2.54
C LEU A 118 7.33 -14.41 -3.42
N SER A 119 6.16 -14.49 -2.79
CA SER A 119 4.87 -14.56 -3.46
C SER A 119 4.07 -13.28 -3.23
N GLY A 120 3.71 -12.62 -4.33
CA GLY A 120 2.95 -11.36 -4.29
C GLY A 120 1.83 -11.34 -5.32
N LYS A 121 1.14 -10.20 -5.41
CA LYS A 121 -0.01 -10.01 -6.32
C LYS A 121 0.33 -10.28 -7.79
N THR A 122 1.58 -10.06 -8.20
CA THR A 122 2.04 -10.23 -9.58
C THR A 122 2.70 -11.59 -9.85
N GLY A 123 2.65 -12.52 -8.90
CA GLY A 123 3.24 -13.85 -9.02
C GLY A 123 4.35 -14.13 -8.01
N THR A 124 5.01 -15.27 -8.20
CA THR A 124 6.09 -15.77 -7.34
C THR A 124 7.43 -15.63 -8.03
N ARG A 125 8.45 -15.24 -7.27
CA ARG A 125 9.84 -15.13 -7.74
C ARG A 125 10.81 -15.56 -6.64
N SER A 126 11.90 -16.20 -7.03
CA SER A 126 13.03 -16.43 -6.12
C SER A 126 14.04 -15.31 -6.27
N VAL A 127 14.41 -14.67 -5.16
CA VAL A 127 15.35 -13.55 -5.14
C VAL A 127 16.59 -13.96 -4.35
N PRO A 128 17.80 -13.82 -4.91
CA PRO A 128 19.03 -14.13 -4.18
C PRO A 128 19.21 -13.15 -3.02
N LEU A 129 19.69 -13.67 -1.89
CA LEU A 129 20.10 -12.89 -0.74
C LEU A 129 21.59 -12.58 -0.79
N SER A 130 21.96 -11.38 -0.34
CA SER A 130 23.37 -11.05 -0.06
C SER A 130 23.92 -12.00 1.02
N PRO A 131 25.25 -12.20 1.09
CA PRO A 131 25.86 -13.03 2.14
C PRO A 131 25.39 -12.63 3.55
N ASP A 132 25.45 -11.34 3.88
CA ASP A 132 25.02 -10.83 5.20
C ASP A 132 23.54 -11.12 5.49
N ALA A 133 22.69 -11.04 4.45
CA ALA A 133 21.27 -11.33 4.61
C ALA A 133 20.99 -12.82 4.81
N ARG A 134 21.75 -13.70 4.15
CA ARG A 134 21.66 -15.16 4.41
C ARG A 134 22.07 -15.44 5.84
N ASP A 135 23.18 -14.88 6.30
CA ASP A 135 23.67 -15.09 7.66
C ASP A 135 22.64 -14.60 8.68
N ALA A 136 22.08 -13.40 8.49
CA ALA A 136 21.06 -12.87 9.38
C ALA A 136 19.80 -13.75 9.44
N VAL A 137 19.34 -14.26 8.29
CA VAL A 137 18.20 -15.19 8.25
C VAL A 137 18.56 -16.52 8.92
N ASN A 138 19.72 -17.09 8.63
CA ASN A 138 20.19 -18.34 9.25
C ASN A 138 20.31 -18.22 10.78
N TRP A 139 20.81 -17.10 11.31
CA TRP A 139 20.91 -16.87 12.75
C TRP A 139 19.55 -16.77 13.45
N TYR A 140 18.50 -16.42 12.72
CA TYR A 140 17.15 -16.31 13.25
C TYR A 140 16.39 -17.65 13.26
N LEU A 141 16.70 -18.55 12.33
CA LEU A 141 16.06 -19.85 12.17
C LEU A 141 16.56 -20.88 13.20
#